data_AF-A0A6G3LQW1-F1
#
_entry.id   AF-A0A6G3LQW1-F1
#
_cell.length_a   1.000
_cell.length_b   1.000
_cell.length_c   1.000
_cell.angle_alpha   90.00
_cell.angle_beta   90.00
_cell.angle_gamma   90.00
#
_symmetry.space_group_name_H-M   'P 1'
#
loop_
_entity.id
_entity.type
_entity.pdbx_description
1 polymer ?
#
loop_
_entity_poly.entity_id
_entity_poly.type
_entity_poly.pdbx_seq_one_letter_code
_entity_poly.pdbx_strand_id
1 'polypeptide(L)' 'MGWRGRDVVDVRDFSREELEELFEVADLMDKELAQGSVRKRLEGKVIALAFFEPST' A
#
# COMPACT_ATOMS: atom_id res chain seq x y z
N MET A 1 12.46 -7.24 -1.87
CA MET A 1 13.39 -6.09 -1.69
C MET A 1 13.08 -4.90 -2.63
N GLY A 2 11.96 -4.89 -3.37
CA GLY A 2 11.68 -3.86 -4.40
C GLY A 2 10.85 -2.64 -3.96
N TRP A 3 10.19 -2.66 -2.80
CA TRP A 3 9.15 -1.68 -2.45
C TRP A 3 9.62 -0.40 -1.77
N ARG A 4 10.74 -0.43 -1.04
CA ARG A 4 11.12 0.66 -0.14
C ARG A 4 11.63 1.87 -0.92
N GLY A 5 10.92 2.99 -0.83
CA GLY A 5 11.32 4.26 -1.47
C GLY A 5 11.16 4.26 -2.98
N ARG A 6 10.38 3.32 -3.52
CA ARG A 6 10.05 3.22 -4.94
C ARG A 6 8.81 4.06 -5.24
N ASP A 7 8.86 4.82 -6.33
CA ASP A 7 7.69 5.51 -6.87
C ASP A 7 6.79 4.53 -7.64
N VAL A 8 5.47 4.69 -7.52
CA VAL A 8 4.45 3.85 -8.19
C VAL A 8 3.77 4.69 -9.27
N VAL A 9 4.17 4.49 -10.52
CA VAL A 9 3.68 5.29 -11.67
C VAL A 9 2.93 4.42 -12.67
N ASP A 10 3.46 3.26 -13.04
CA ASP A 10 2.85 2.34 -14.01
C ASP A 10 2.76 0.92 -13.47
N VAL A 11 1.65 0.23 -13.75
CA VAL A 11 1.44 -1.16 -13.33
C VAL A 11 2.43 -2.13 -13.99
N ARG A 12 2.96 -1.78 -15.16
CA ARG A 12 3.92 -2.61 -15.91
C ARG A 12 5.30 -2.64 -15.27
N ASP A 13 5.56 -1.76 -14.31
CA ASP A 13 6.83 -1.76 -13.58
C ASP A 13 6.91 -2.95 -12.60
N PHE A 14 5.80 -3.60 -12.28
CA PHE A 14 5.75 -4.68 -11.29
C PHE A 14 5.85 -6.06 -11.93
N SER A 15 6.63 -6.94 -11.31
CA SER A 15 6.60 -8.36 -11.65
C SER A 15 5.32 -9.03 -11.11
N ARG A 16 5.01 -10.23 -11.61
CA ARG A 16 3.92 -11.04 -11.06
C ARG A 16 4.11 -11.29 -9.58
N GLU A 17 5.32 -11.66 -9.19
CA GLU A 17 5.67 -12.03 -7.83
C GLU A 17 5.54 -10.83 -6.88
N GLU A 18 5.89 -9.62 -7.35
CA GLU A 18 5.62 -8.39 -6.61
C GLU A 18 4.12 -8.16 -6.43
N LEU A 19 3.31 -8.33 -7.49
CA LEU A 19 1.85 -8.18 -7.36
C LEU A 19 1.24 -9.22 -6.42
N GLU A 20 1.74 -10.47 -6.44
CA GLU A 20 1.32 -11.52 -5.52
C GLU A 20 1.68 -11.16 -4.06
N GLU A 21 2.89 -10.65 -3.80
CA GLU A 21 3.28 -10.12 -2.48
C GLU A 21 2.35 -8.97 -2.02
N LEU A 22 2.01 -8.04 -2.93
CA LEU A 22 1.09 -6.94 -2.63
C LEU A 22 -0.29 -7.45 -2.20
N PHE A 23 -0.83 -8.44 -2.91
CA PHE A 23 -2.13 -9.02 -2.58
C PHE A 23 -2.11 -9.76 -1.24
N GLU A 24 -1.06 -10.53 -0.95
CA GLU A 24 -0.91 -11.21 0.34
C GLU A 24 -0.87 -10.23 1.52
N VAL A 25 -0.16 -9.09 1.36
CA VAL A 25 -0.11 -8.03 2.37
C VAL A 25 -1.47 -7.35 2.54
N ALA A 26 -2.19 -7.10 1.44
CA ALA A 26 -3.54 -6.52 1.49
C ALA A 26 -4.52 -7.44 2.27
N ASP A 27 -4.50 -8.74 1.99
CA ASP A 27 -5.32 -9.73 2.69
C ASP A 27 -4.99 -9.81 4.19
N LEU A 28 -3.71 -9.65 4.55
CA LEU A 28 -3.30 -9.58 5.95
C LEU A 28 -3.88 -8.34 6.64
N MET A 29 -3.86 -7.19 5.97
CA MET A 29 -4.41 -5.94 6.52
C MET A 29 -5.92 -6.03 6.73
N ASP A 30 -6.65 -6.67 5.81
CA ASP A 30 -8.09 -6.92 5.95
C ASP A 30 -8.39 -7.80 7.18
N LYS A 31 -7.62 -8.88 7.36
CA LYS A 31 -7.73 -9.74 8.56
C LYS A 31 -7.47 -8.99 9.85
N GLU A 32 -6.46 -8.12 9.89
CA GLU A 32 -6.16 -7.31 11.07
C GLU A 32 -7.28 -6.33 11.39
N LEU A 33 -7.88 -5.74 10.35
CA LEU A 33 -9.04 -4.87 10.51
C LEU A 33 -10.23 -5.63 11.10
N ALA A 34 -10.56 -6.79 10.54
CA ALA A 34 -11.66 -7.64 11.01
C ALA A 34 -11.46 -8.11 12.46
N GLN A 35 -10.21 -8.30 12.89
CA GLN A 35 -9.86 -8.72 14.24
C GLN A 35 -9.70 -7.55 15.23
N GLY A 36 -9.80 -6.30 14.78
CA GLY A 36 -9.54 -5.12 15.60
C GLY A 36 -8.07 -5.01 16.06
N SER A 37 -7.13 -5.62 15.34
CA SER A 37 -5.70 -5.71 15.68
C SER A 37 -4.81 -4.78 14.82
N VAL A 38 -5.42 -3.76 14.20
CA VAL A 38 -4.74 -2.79 13.32
C VAL A 38 -3.58 -2.10 14.04
N ARG A 39 -2.40 -2.11 13.40
CA ARG A 39 -1.17 -1.51 13.93
C ARG A 39 -0.89 -0.14 13.31
N LYS A 40 -0.40 0.81 14.11
CA LYS A 40 0.07 2.13 13.66
C LYS A 40 1.46 2.07 13.01
N ARG A 41 1.58 1.35 11.88
CA ARG A 41 2.88 1.09 11.22
C ARG A 41 3.60 2.34 10.70
N LEU A 42 2.84 3.40 10.37
CA LEU A 42 3.34 4.62 9.76
C LEU A 42 3.27 5.82 10.72
N GLU A 43 3.26 5.59 12.03
CA GLU A 43 3.24 6.66 13.03
C GLU A 43 4.44 7.61 12.82
N GLY A 44 4.17 8.92 12.80
CA GLY A 44 5.16 9.96 12.52
C GLY A 44 5.52 10.15 11.04
N LYS A 45 4.86 9.46 10.09
CA LYS A 45 5.00 9.72 8.65
C LYS A 45 3.98 10.76 8.19
N VAL A 46 4.37 11.56 7.20
CA VAL A 46 3.54 12.60 6.58
C VAL A 46 3.23 12.20 5.14
N ILE A 47 1.97 12.32 4.74
CA ILE A 47 1.51 12.15 3.37
C ILE A 47 0.90 13.48 2.88
N ALA A 48 1.24 13.89 1.66
CA ALA A 48 0.64 15.04 0.99
C ALA A 48 -0.18 14.55 -0.20
N LEU A 49 -1.38 15.12 -0.38
CA LEU A 49 -2.31 14.76 -1.44
C LEU A 49 -2.44 15.92 -2.44
N ALA A 50 -2.31 15.63 -3.73
CA ALA A 50 -2.45 16.60 -4.81
C ALA A 50 -3.41 16.06 -5.87
N PHE A 51 -4.70 16.38 -5.72
CA PHE A 51 -5.75 16.02 -6.67
C PHE A 51 -6.15 17.26 -7.47
N PHE A 52 -5.91 17.23 -8.79
CA PHE A 52 -6.29 18.31 -9.71
C PHE A 52 -7.67 18.07 -10.34
N GLU A 53 -8.22 16.87 -10.13
CA GLU A 53 -9.55 16.43 -10.57
C GLU A 53 -10.29 15.84 -9.37
N PRO A 54 -11.64 15.90 -9.33
CA PRO A 54 -12.42 15.33 -8.22
C PRO A 54 -12.18 13.82 -8.02
N SER A 55 -12.06 13.39 -6.76
CA SER A 55 -11.90 11.99 -6.34
C SER A 55 -12.64 11.77 -5.00
N THR A 56 -13.21 10.59 -4.78
CA THR A 56 -13.96 10.21 -3.57
C THR A 56 -13.50 8.85 -3.08
#